data_AF-X1E674-F1
#
_entry.id   AF-X1E674-F1
#
_cell.length_a   1.000
_cell.length_b   1.000
_cell.length_c   1.000
_cell.angle_alpha   90.00
_cell.angle_beta   90.00
_cell.angle_gamma   90.00
#
_symmetry.space_group_name_H-M   'P 1'
#
loop_
_entity.id
_entity.type
_entity.pdbx_description
1 polymer ?
#
loop_
_entity_poly.entity_id
_entity_poly.type
_entity_poly.pdbx_seq_one_letter_code
_entity_poly.pdbx_strand_id
1 'polypeptide(L)'
;LPHLPRTKEKEKIGDYDNPNLEKIIELEPDLILASHGNPIELINQLEELSYAIMYLNPKDIDHITSSITTVGKITGNDKEAAKLTKEMQERIEAVLVETSSLVENNRPRVLYVVWYKPLWTAGSGTFIDELIQKAGGTNIAGDIAGWPQMNLETVIEKNPQVIIIGYSQDQSELIQAVRNESTLDQTD
;
A
#
# COMPACT_ATOMS: atom_id res chain seq x y z
N LEU A 1 9.06 -5.72 0.93
CA LEU A 1 9.27 -5.30 -0.48
C LEU A 1 10.49 -6.03 -1.02
N PRO A 2 10.45 -6.69 -2.21
CA PRO A 2 11.70 -6.97 -2.90
C PRO A 2 12.31 -5.61 -3.18
N HIS A 3 13.38 -5.28 -2.47
CA HIS A 3 14.18 -4.11 -2.76
C HIS A 3 14.44 -4.12 -4.27
N LEU A 4 14.07 -3.04 -4.96
CA LEU A 4 14.58 -2.79 -6.32
C LEU A 4 16.08 -3.08 -6.26
N PRO A 5 16.69 -3.77 -7.24
CA PRO A 5 18.08 -4.20 -7.14
C PRO A 5 19.04 -3.09 -6.66
N ARG A 6 18.76 -1.84 -7.07
CA ARG A 6 19.51 -0.64 -6.69
C ARG A 6 19.32 -0.15 -5.24
N THR A 7 18.26 -0.54 -4.54
CA THR A 7 18.04 -0.16 -3.13
C THR A 7 18.64 -1.15 -2.13
N LYS A 8 19.07 -2.34 -2.57
CA LYS A 8 19.75 -3.33 -1.71
C LYS A 8 21.13 -2.88 -1.24
N GLU A 9 21.77 -2.03 -2.03
CA GLU A 9 23.12 -1.51 -1.77
C GLU A 9 23.10 -0.22 -0.94
N LYS A 10 21.91 0.34 -0.68
CA LYS A 10 21.74 1.55 0.13
C LYS A 10 21.71 1.19 1.60
N GLU A 11 22.25 2.08 2.43
CA GLU A 11 22.25 1.88 3.87
C GLU A 11 20.81 1.81 4.41
N LYS A 12 20.55 0.79 5.23
CA LYS A 12 19.30 0.66 5.97
C LYS A 12 19.37 1.54 7.22
N ILE A 13 18.48 2.52 7.28
CA ILE A 13 18.35 3.48 8.38
C ILE A 13 17.34 3.08 9.46
N GLY A 14 16.93 1.82 9.52
CA GLY A 14 15.89 1.33 10.45
C GLY A 14 14.72 0.67 9.74
N ASP A 15 13.64 0.46 10.49
CA ASP A 15 12.39 -0.10 9.97
C ASP A 15 11.41 1.02 9.60
N TYR A 16 10.34 0.65 8.90
CA TYR A 16 9.36 1.60 8.35
C TYR A 16 8.71 2.50 9.42
N ASP A 17 8.39 1.91 10.57
CA ASP A 17 7.74 2.52 11.73
C ASP A 17 8.72 2.96 12.83
N ASN A 18 10.00 2.58 12.71
CA ASN A 18 11.04 2.96 13.65
C ASN A 18 12.37 3.30 12.93
N PRO A 19 12.44 4.44 12.23
CA PRO A 19 13.67 4.91 11.60
C PRO A 19 14.66 5.45 12.65
N ASN A 20 15.95 5.29 12.39
CA ASN A 20 17.04 5.75 13.24
C ASN A 20 17.44 7.18 12.83
N LEU A 21 17.15 8.16 13.70
CA LEU A 21 17.45 9.57 13.50
C LEU A 21 18.96 9.84 13.29
N GLU A 22 19.83 9.26 14.12
CA GLU A 22 21.27 9.50 14.06
C GLU A 22 21.85 9.09 12.71
N LYS A 23 21.42 7.94 12.18
CA LYS A 23 21.81 7.47 10.85
C LYS A 23 21.28 8.37 9.74
N ILE A 24 20.06 8.89 9.86
CA ILE A 24 19.51 9.83 8.88
C ILE A 24 20.38 11.09 8.85
N ILE A 25 20.78 11.60 10.02
CA ILE A 25 21.63 12.79 10.11
C ILE A 25 23.02 12.54 9.51
N GLU A 26 23.63 11.38 9.81
CA GLU A 26 24.96 10.99 9.29
C GLU A 26 24.99 10.90 7.76
N LEU A 27 23.87 10.57 7.12
CA LEU A 27 23.77 10.51 5.66
C LEU A 27 23.64 11.88 4.98
N GLU A 28 23.45 12.96 5.75
CA GLU A 28 23.31 14.34 5.27
C GLU A 28 22.36 14.48 4.06
N PRO A 29 21.09 13.99 4.16
CA PRO A 29 20.17 14.04 3.03
C PRO A 29 19.80 15.48 2.65
N ASP A 30 19.71 15.74 1.35
CA ASP A 30 19.20 17.00 0.80
C ASP A 30 17.67 17.03 0.71
N LEU A 31 17.03 15.86 0.64
CA LEU A 31 15.58 15.67 0.64
C LEU A 31 15.20 14.37 1.34
N ILE A 32 14.21 14.45 2.23
CA ILE A 32 13.61 13.28 2.90
C ILE A 32 12.18 13.09 2.39
N LEU A 33 11.89 11.92 1.83
CA LEU A 33 10.53 11.52 1.47
C LEU A 33 9.92 10.72 2.65
N ALA A 34 8.99 11.33 3.36
CA ALA A 34 8.29 10.74 4.49
C ALA A 34 6.92 10.18 4.08
N SER A 35 6.42 9.19 4.83
CA SER A 35 5.12 8.55 4.63
C SER A 35 4.36 8.39 5.95
N HIS A 36 3.08 8.04 5.87
CA HIS A 36 2.15 7.96 7.00
C HIS A 36 2.61 7.08 8.17
N GLY A 37 3.38 6.03 7.92
CA GLY A 37 3.87 5.16 9.00
C GLY A 37 5.12 5.68 9.71
N ASN A 38 5.74 6.77 9.25
CA ASN A 38 6.88 7.35 9.95
C ASN A 38 6.40 8.14 11.18
N PRO A 39 7.03 7.99 12.36
CA PRO A 39 6.63 8.69 13.58
C PRO A 39 6.65 10.21 13.42
N ILE A 40 5.59 10.89 13.85
CA ILE A 40 5.48 12.35 13.71
C ILE A 40 6.56 13.08 14.52
N GLU A 41 6.96 12.52 15.67
CA GLU A 41 8.01 13.05 16.51
C GLU A 41 9.36 13.06 15.77
N LEU A 42 9.65 12.02 15.01
CA LEU A 42 10.86 11.94 14.18
C LEU A 42 10.82 13.00 13.07
N ILE A 43 9.69 13.13 12.38
CA ILE A 43 9.53 14.13 11.31
C ILE A 43 9.75 15.54 11.87
N ASN A 44 9.13 15.88 13.00
CA ASN A 44 9.30 17.18 13.66
C ASN A 44 10.77 17.46 14.02
N GLN A 45 11.49 16.47 14.56
CA GLN A 45 12.91 16.61 14.89
C GLN A 45 13.76 16.91 13.64
N LEU A 46 13.46 16.23 12.52
CA LEU A 46 14.16 16.48 11.26
C LEU A 46 13.83 17.87 10.68
N GLU A 47 12.59 18.35 10.83
CA GLU A 47 12.21 19.71 10.42
C GLU A 47 12.89 20.78 11.29
N GLU A 48 13.00 20.57 12.61
CA GLU A 48 13.75 21.46 13.52
C GLU A 48 15.23 21.55 13.16
N LEU A 49 15.80 20.46 12.64
CA LEU A 49 17.16 20.41 12.08
C LEU A 49 17.27 20.99 10.67
N SER A 50 16.19 21.59 10.15
CA SER A 50 16.13 22.27 8.84
C SER A 50 16.32 21.35 7.63
N TYR A 51 16.05 20.05 7.76
CA TYR A 51 15.98 19.15 6.61
C TYR A 51 14.77 19.49 5.73
N ALA A 52 14.93 19.39 4.42
CA ALA A 52 13.80 19.47 3.50
C ALA A 52 13.04 18.14 3.53
N ILE A 53 11.79 18.18 3.97
CA ILE A 53 10.94 16.98 4.07
C ILE A 53 9.73 17.13 3.16
N MET A 54 9.47 16.10 2.37
CA MET A 54 8.26 15.95 1.59
C MET A 54 7.46 14.77 2.15
N TYR A 55 6.31 15.08 2.73
CA TYR A 55 5.37 14.08 3.22
C TYR A 55 4.45 13.60 2.09
N LEU A 56 4.47 12.30 1.82
CA LEU A 56 3.67 11.64 0.79
C LEU A 56 2.67 10.69 1.46
N ASN A 57 1.37 10.97 1.31
CA ASN A 57 0.31 10.11 1.81
C ASN A 57 -0.82 9.97 0.79
N PRO A 58 -0.55 9.35 -0.37
CA PRO A 58 -1.57 9.21 -1.40
C PRO A 58 -2.68 8.26 -0.96
N LYS A 59 -3.93 8.69 -1.12
CA LYS A 59 -5.12 7.92 -0.70
C LYS A 59 -5.82 7.18 -1.83
N ASP A 60 -5.51 7.57 -3.05
CA ASP A 60 -6.08 7.04 -4.29
C ASP A 60 -5.02 7.11 -5.40
N ILE A 61 -5.33 6.53 -6.54
CA ILE A 61 -4.48 6.47 -7.74
C ILE A 61 -4.11 7.87 -8.24
N ASP A 62 -5.05 8.82 -8.20
CA ASP A 62 -4.81 10.18 -8.65
C ASP A 62 -3.75 10.87 -7.76
N HIS A 63 -3.84 10.69 -6.45
CA HIS A 63 -2.80 11.14 -5.53
C HIS A 63 -1.47 10.40 -5.72
N ILE A 64 -1.48 9.10 -6.07
CA ILE A 64 -0.24 8.36 -6.41
C ILE A 64 0.43 8.98 -7.65
N THR A 65 -0.32 9.20 -8.73
CA THR A 65 0.23 9.77 -9.97
C THR A 65 0.70 11.23 -9.78
N SER A 66 -0.02 12.01 -8.98
CA SER A 66 0.39 13.36 -8.58
C SER A 66 1.68 13.35 -7.74
N SER A 67 1.81 12.40 -6.82
CA SER A 67 3.02 12.21 -6.00
C SER A 67 4.22 11.87 -6.87
N ILE A 68 4.07 10.94 -7.82
CA ILE A 68 5.13 10.58 -8.79
C ILE A 68 5.55 11.81 -9.60
N THR A 69 4.59 12.58 -10.10
CA THR A 69 4.86 13.80 -10.88
C THR A 69 5.62 14.83 -10.04
N THR A 70 5.24 15.00 -8.78
CA THR A 70 5.85 15.95 -7.84
C THR A 70 7.29 15.54 -7.49
N VAL A 71 7.51 14.27 -7.17
CA VAL A 71 8.86 13.72 -6.94
C VAL A 71 9.71 13.86 -8.20
N GLY A 72 9.15 13.61 -9.38
CA GLY A 72 9.80 13.83 -10.66
C GLY A 72 10.31 15.25 -10.81
N LYS A 73 9.47 16.26 -10.57
CA LYS A 73 9.83 17.68 -10.64
C LYS A 73 10.97 18.04 -9.67
N ILE A 74 10.85 17.65 -8.42
CA ILE A 74 11.82 18.01 -7.36
C ILE A 74 13.18 17.37 -7.62
N THR A 75 13.19 16.16 -8.17
CA THR A 75 14.42 15.43 -8.48
C THR A 75 14.96 15.70 -9.89
N GLY A 76 14.31 16.55 -10.70
CA GLY A 76 14.71 16.85 -12.07
C GLY A 76 14.45 15.73 -13.09
N ASN A 77 13.53 14.82 -12.78
CA ASN A 77 13.16 13.64 -13.57
C ASN A 77 11.75 13.77 -14.20
N ASP A 78 11.33 14.97 -14.58
CA ASP A 78 9.99 15.25 -15.13
C ASP A 78 9.57 14.33 -16.28
N LYS A 79 10.50 14.04 -17.20
CA LYS A 79 10.22 13.19 -18.37
C LYS A 79 9.91 11.75 -17.97
N GLU A 80 10.66 11.21 -17.01
CA GLU A 80 10.46 9.84 -16.55
C GLU A 80 9.21 9.71 -15.69
N ALA A 81 8.91 10.73 -14.88
CA ALA A 81 7.66 10.78 -14.13
C ALA A 81 6.44 10.88 -15.07
N ALA A 82 6.50 11.71 -16.12
CA ALA A 82 5.43 11.82 -17.12
C ALA A 82 5.23 10.52 -17.90
N LYS A 83 6.32 9.85 -18.28
CA LYS A 83 6.25 8.55 -18.94
C LYS A 83 5.61 7.49 -18.03
N LEU A 84 6.07 7.38 -16.79
CA LEU A 84 5.56 6.41 -15.81
C LEU A 84 4.07 6.62 -15.52
N THR A 85 3.65 7.86 -15.26
CA THR A 85 2.24 8.17 -14.97
C THR A 85 1.33 7.89 -16.16
N LYS A 86 1.80 8.16 -17.39
CA LYS A 86 1.08 7.79 -18.61
C LYS A 86 0.91 6.27 -18.75
N GLU A 87 1.99 5.51 -18.57
CA GLU A 87 1.94 4.04 -18.63
C GLU A 87 1.02 3.45 -17.55
N MET A 88 1.01 4.04 -16.36
CA MET A 88 0.06 3.65 -15.29
C MET A 88 -1.38 3.90 -15.72
N GLN A 89 -1.68 5.09 -16.25
CA GLN A 89 -3.01 5.46 -16.69
C GLN A 89 -3.53 4.53 -17.80
N GLU A 90 -2.73 4.25 -18.81
CA GLU A 90 -3.08 3.33 -19.91
C GLU A 90 -3.43 1.92 -19.38
N ARG A 91 -2.67 1.42 -18.40
CA ARG A 91 -2.92 0.11 -17.79
C ARG A 91 -4.21 0.10 -16.95
N ILE A 92 -4.50 1.18 -16.24
CA ILE A 92 -5.73 1.30 -15.45
C ILE A 92 -6.94 1.37 -16.37
N GLU A 93 -6.86 2.16 -17.45
CA GLU A 93 -7.91 2.27 -18.45
C GLU A 93 -8.22 0.90 -19.09
N ALA A 94 -7.19 0.13 -19.44
CA ALA A 94 -7.37 -1.21 -19.97
C ALA A 94 -8.15 -2.13 -19.02
N VAL A 95 -7.90 -2.04 -17.71
CA VAL A 95 -8.65 -2.81 -16.70
C VAL A 95 -10.08 -2.29 -16.55
N LEU A 96 -10.29 -0.97 -16.59
CA LEU A 96 -11.61 -0.36 -16.47
C LEU A 96 -12.52 -0.71 -17.65
N VAL A 97 -11.97 -0.85 -18.86
CA VAL A 97 -12.71 -1.31 -20.05
C VAL A 97 -13.34 -2.68 -19.80
N GLU A 98 -12.59 -3.61 -19.20
CA GLU A 98 -13.07 -4.98 -18.93
C GLU A 98 -14.05 -5.04 -17.75
N THR A 99 -13.86 -4.18 -16.74
CA THR A 99 -14.57 -4.29 -15.45
C THR A 99 -15.80 -3.37 -15.32
N SER A 100 -15.88 -2.30 -16.12
CA SER A 100 -16.95 -1.28 -16.02
C SER A 100 -18.35 -1.82 -16.30
N SER A 101 -18.47 -2.92 -17.04
CA SER A 101 -19.75 -3.57 -17.37
C SER A 101 -20.22 -4.58 -16.33
N LEU A 102 -19.40 -4.88 -15.30
CA LEU A 102 -19.75 -5.84 -14.26
C LEU A 102 -20.84 -5.28 -13.35
N VAL A 103 -21.97 -6.00 -13.31
CA VAL A 103 -23.02 -5.79 -12.30
C VAL A 103 -22.54 -6.25 -10.93
N GLU A 104 -23.08 -5.66 -9.86
CA GLU A 104 -22.64 -5.89 -8.47
C GLU A 104 -22.54 -7.37 -8.09
N ASN A 105 -23.53 -8.19 -8.48
CA ASN A 105 -23.53 -9.63 -8.16
C ASN A 105 -22.41 -10.43 -8.84
N ASN A 106 -21.75 -9.87 -9.86
CA ASN A 106 -20.62 -10.50 -10.54
C ASN A 106 -19.27 -10.02 -10.01
N ARG A 107 -19.25 -9.09 -9.05
CA ARG A 107 -18.03 -8.59 -8.43
C ARG A 107 -17.59 -9.55 -7.32
N PRO A 108 -16.40 -10.16 -7.39
CA PRO A 108 -15.95 -11.05 -6.34
C PRO A 108 -15.73 -10.26 -5.04
N ARG A 109 -16.11 -10.87 -3.91
CA ARG A 109 -15.77 -10.34 -2.58
C ARG A 109 -14.28 -10.53 -2.32
N VAL A 110 -13.56 -9.45 -2.04
CA VAL A 110 -12.10 -9.45 -1.90
C VAL A 110 -11.68 -9.05 -0.49
N LEU A 111 -10.78 -9.84 0.10
CA LEU A 111 -10.01 -9.46 1.29
C LEU A 111 -8.57 -9.14 0.86
N TYR A 112 -8.03 -8.01 1.31
CA TYR A 112 -6.60 -7.72 1.20
C TYR A 112 -5.92 -7.87 2.56
N VAL A 113 -4.94 -8.75 2.67
CA VAL A 113 -4.20 -9.00 3.91
C VAL A 113 -2.88 -8.24 3.89
N VAL A 114 -2.79 -7.18 4.69
CA VAL A 114 -1.56 -6.37 4.85
C VAL A 114 -0.58 -7.07 5.78
N TRP A 115 -1.11 -7.56 6.90
CA TRP A 115 -0.40 -8.24 7.98
C TRP A 115 -1.38 -9.22 8.62
N TYR A 116 -0.90 -10.31 9.21
CA TYR A 116 -1.79 -11.41 9.63
C TYR A 116 -1.92 -11.60 11.14
N LYS A 117 -0.91 -11.20 11.93
CA LYS A 117 -0.95 -11.35 13.40
C LYS A 117 -0.54 -10.05 14.10
N PRO A 118 -1.50 -9.20 14.49
CA PRO A 118 -2.95 -9.31 14.24
C PRO A 118 -3.32 -9.07 12.76
N LEU A 119 -4.48 -9.52 12.29
CA LEU A 119 -4.88 -9.37 10.88
C LEU A 119 -5.22 -7.90 10.58
N TRP A 120 -4.40 -7.25 9.75
CA TRP A 120 -4.63 -5.91 9.22
C TRP A 120 -5.04 -5.99 7.75
N THR A 121 -6.04 -5.20 7.39
CA THR A 121 -6.59 -5.14 6.03
C THR A 121 -6.69 -3.68 5.54
N ALA A 122 -7.09 -3.51 4.29
CA ALA A 122 -7.33 -2.22 3.68
C ALA A 122 -8.83 -1.96 3.59
N GLY A 123 -9.31 -0.96 4.33
CA GLY A 123 -10.69 -0.49 4.32
C GLY A 123 -10.88 0.74 3.43
N SER A 124 -12.02 1.41 3.57
CA SER A 124 -12.38 2.57 2.73
C SER A 124 -11.43 3.75 2.86
N GLY A 125 -11.27 4.47 1.76
CA GLY A 125 -10.38 5.64 1.68
C GLY A 125 -8.89 5.27 1.64
N THR A 126 -8.57 4.00 1.37
CA THR A 126 -7.22 3.54 1.03
C THR A 126 -7.10 3.32 -0.48
N PHE A 127 -5.88 3.45 -1.01
CA PHE A 127 -5.65 3.21 -2.44
C PHE A 127 -5.90 1.75 -2.82
N ILE A 128 -5.75 0.81 -1.86
CA ILE A 128 -6.03 -0.61 -2.08
C ILE A 128 -7.53 -0.85 -2.25
N ASP A 129 -8.37 -0.19 -1.46
CA ASP A 129 -9.83 -0.25 -1.63
C ASP A 129 -10.25 0.23 -3.02
N GLU A 130 -9.69 1.35 -3.47
CA GLU A 130 -9.92 1.85 -4.83
C GLU A 130 -9.45 0.86 -5.90
N LEU A 131 -8.27 0.25 -5.73
CA LEU A 131 -7.75 -0.76 -6.66
C LEU A 131 -8.65 -1.99 -6.74
N ILE A 132 -9.18 -2.48 -5.61
CA ILE A 132 -10.12 -3.59 -5.58
C ILE A 132 -11.38 -3.24 -6.40
N GLN A 133 -11.95 -2.05 -6.17
CA GLN A 133 -13.16 -1.61 -6.85
C GLN A 133 -12.96 -1.41 -8.35
N LYS A 134 -11.83 -0.81 -8.77
CA LYS A 134 -11.46 -0.64 -10.18
C LYS A 134 -11.12 -1.96 -10.87
N ALA A 135 -10.62 -2.95 -10.14
CA ALA A 135 -10.40 -4.30 -10.65
C ALA A 135 -11.71 -5.12 -10.76
N GLY A 136 -12.86 -4.53 -10.41
CA GLY A 136 -14.16 -5.18 -10.49
C GLY A 136 -14.51 -6.02 -9.25
N GLY A 137 -13.77 -5.90 -8.15
CA GLY A 137 -14.08 -6.56 -6.88
C GLY A 137 -14.89 -5.69 -5.93
N THR A 138 -15.41 -6.33 -4.88
CA THR A 138 -16.07 -5.69 -3.74
C THR A 138 -15.23 -5.93 -2.49
N ASN A 139 -14.67 -4.88 -1.91
CA ASN A 139 -13.81 -4.98 -0.73
C ASN A 139 -14.64 -5.35 0.51
N ILE A 140 -14.33 -6.48 1.16
CA ILE A 140 -15.07 -6.89 2.36
C ILE A 140 -14.85 -5.95 3.56
N ALA A 141 -13.77 -5.18 3.57
CA ALA A 141 -13.49 -4.18 4.60
C ALA A 141 -13.91 -2.75 4.20
N GLY A 142 -14.57 -2.57 3.05
CA GLY A 142 -14.91 -1.25 2.51
C GLY A 142 -15.87 -0.42 3.39
N ASP A 143 -16.52 -1.03 4.37
CA ASP A 143 -17.37 -0.36 5.36
C ASP A 143 -16.59 0.24 6.54
N ILE A 144 -15.29 -0.05 6.67
CA ILE A 144 -14.43 0.42 7.75
C ILE A 144 -13.35 1.32 7.16
N ALA A 145 -13.14 2.53 7.71
CA ALA A 145 -12.18 3.47 7.15
C ALA A 145 -10.72 3.10 7.45
N GLY A 146 -9.82 3.40 6.51
CA GLY A 146 -8.37 3.32 6.70
C GLY A 146 -7.83 1.90 6.68
N TRP A 147 -6.88 1.59 7.56
CA TRP A 147 -6.25 0.28 7.67
C TRP A 147 -6.72 -0.41 8.95
N PRO A 148 -7.88 -1.07 8.99
CA PRO A 148 -8.39 -1.65 10.22
C PRO A 148 -7.75 -3.01 10.54
N GLN A 149 -7.75 -3.36 11.83
CA GLN A 149 -7.64 -4.75 12.25
C GLN A 149 -8.98 -5.45 12.06
N MET A 150 -8.96 -6.67 11.52
CA MET A 150 -10.15 -7.50 11.36
C MET A 150 -9.92 -8.83 12.07
N ASN A 151 -10.91 -9.32 12.82
CA ASN A 151 -10.82 -10.65 13.41
C ASN A 151 -11.24 -11.73 12.38
N LEU A 152 -10.82 -12.97 12.59
CA LEU A 152 -11.11 -14.06 11.65
C LEU A 152 -12.60 -14.42 11.55
N GLU A 153 -13.36 -14.29 12.64
CA GLU A 153 -14.81 -14.55 12.63
C GLU A 153 -15.54 -13.63 11.64
N THR A 154 -15.23 -12.32 11.68
CA THR A 154 -15.75 -11.34 10.73
C THR A 154 -15.33 -11.64 9.29
N VAL A 155 -14.10 -12.15 9.07
CA VAL A 155 -13.67 -12.56 7.72
C VAL A 155 -14.52 -13.70 7.19
N ILE A 156 -14.79 -14.71 8.02
CA ILE A 156 -15.62 -15.87 7.65
C ILE A 156 -17.05 -15.43 7.36
N GLU A 157 -17.63 -14.58 8.21
CA GLU A 157 -18.99 -14.03 8.02
C GLU A 157 -19.12 -13.25 6.71
N LYS A 158 -18.08 -12.48 6.34
CA LYS A 158 -18.05 -11.72 5.09
C LYS A 158 -17.68 -12.58 3.86
N ASN A 159 -17.24 -13.82 4.07
CA ASN A 159 -17.04 -14.86 3.07
C ASN A 159 -16.32 -14.35 1.80
N PRO A 160 -15.05 -13.90 1.86
CA PRO A 160 -14.32 -13.45 0.68
C PRO A 160 -14.10 -14.59 -0.32
N GLN A 161 -14.30 -14.31 -1.61
CA GLN A 161 -14.04 -15.24 -2.71
C GLN A 161 -12.61 -15.14 -3.24
N VAL A 162 -11.94 -14.01 -2.95
CA VAL A 162 -10.56 -13.75 -3.32
C VAL A 162 -9.83 -13.19 -2.11
N ILE A 163 -8.74 -13.83 -1.71
CA ILE A 163 -7.83 -13.31 -0.68
C ILE A 163 -6.53 -12.89 -1.37
N ILE A 164 -6.26 -11.59 -1.34
CA ILE A 164 -5.01 -11.01 -1.84
C ILE A 164 -4.08 -10.82 -0.66
N ILE A 165 -2.93 -11.46 -0.69
CA ILE A 165 -1.91 -11.33 0.35
C ILE A 165 -0.87 -10.31 -0.09
N GLY A 166 -0.79 -9.19 0.65
CA GLY A 166 0.29 -8.23 0.54
C GLY A 166 1.64 -8.91 0.81
N TYR A 167 2.69 -8.48 0.10
CA TYR A 167 4.00 -9.11 0.21
C TYR A 167 4.63 -8.87 1.60
N SER A 168 4.65 -9.90 2.46
CA SER A 168 5.56 -10.02 3.60
C SER A 168 6.71 -10.99 3.25
N GLN A 169 7.85 -10.89 3.93
CA GLN A 169 9.00 -11.80 3.70
C GLN A 169 8.66 -13.27 3.97
N ASP A 170 7.53 -13.55 4.64
CA ASP A 170 7.10 -14.88 5.03
C ASP A 170 5.74 -15.26 4.44
N GLN A 171 5.65 -15.20 3.11
CA GLN A 171 4.45 -15.65 2.39
C GLN A 171 4.09 -17.10 2.72
N SER A 172 5.08 -17.93 3.07
CA SER A 172 4.87 -19.34 3.39
C SER A 172 4.06 -19.52 4.67
N GLU A 173 4.38 -18.80 5.75
CA GLU A 173 3.59 -18.85 6.98
C GLU A 173 2.21 -18.20 6.81
N LEU A 174 2.10 -17.11 6.04
CA LEU A 174 0.83 -16.45 5.81
C LEU A 174 -0.11 -17.28 4.92
N ILE A 175 0.40 -17.80 3.80
CA ILE A 175 -0.36 -18.70 2.92
C ILE A 175 -0.68 -20.01 3.65
N GLN A 176 0.25 -20.57 4.44
CA GLN A 176 -0.04 -21.75 5.23
C GLN A 176 -1.02 -21.47 6.35
N ALA A 177 -0.95 -20.32 7.03
CA ALA A 177 -1.92 -19.99 8.06
C ALA A 177 -3.30 -19.75 7.46
N VAL A 178 -3.40 -19.05 6.32
CA VAL A 178 -4.65 -18.89 5.57
C VAL A 178 -5.18 -20.24 5.04
N ARG A 179 -4.31 -21.14 4.55
CA ARG A 179 -4.70 -22.47 4.04
C ARG A 179 -4.93 -23.54 5.10
N ASN A 180 -4.28 -23.44 6.25
CA ASN A 180 -4.41 -24.39 7.37
C ASN A 180 -5.45 -23.90 8.39
N GLU A 181 -5.93 -22.67 8.25
CA GLU A 181 -7.11 -22.20 8.97
C GLU A 181 -8.33 -22.89 8.36
N SER A 182 -8.67 -24.06 8.89
CA SER A 182 -9.82 -24.90 8.47
C SER A 182 -11.15 -24.14 8.44
N THR A 183 -11.18 -22.99 9.10
CA THR A 183 -12.30 -22.06 9.21
C THR A 183 -12.46 -21.20 7.93
N LEU A 184 -11.38 -20.95 7.19
CA LEU A 184 -11.42 -20.32 5.86
C LEU A 184 -11.77 -21.31 4.75
N ASP A 185 -11.69 -22.64 4.98
CA ASP A 185 -12.26 -23.63 4.06
C ASP A 185 -13.79 -23.52 3.95
N GLN A 186 -14.43 -22.71 4.80
CA GLN A 186 -15.86 -22.39 4.75
C GLN A 186 -16.17 -21.21 3.82
N THR A 187 -15.15 -20.53 3.28
CA THR A 187 -15.35 -19.47 2.28
C THR A 187 -15.36 -20.07 0.88
N ASP A 188 -16.18 -19.50 -0.01
CA ASP A 188 -16.42 -20.00 -1.38
C ASP A 188 -15.19 -19.91 -2.32
#